data_AF-A0A1G1JI19-F1
#
_entry.id   AF-A0A1G1JI19-F1
#
_cell.length_a   1.000
_cell.length_b   1.000
_cell.length_c   1.000
_cell.angle_alpha   90.00
_cell.angle_beta   90.00
_cell.angle_gamma   90.00
#
_symmetry.space_group_name_H-M   'P 1'
#
loop_
_entity.id
_entity.type
_entity.pdbx_description
1 polymer ?
#
loop_
_entity_poly.entity_id
_entity_poly.type
_entity_poly.pdbx_seq_one_letter_code
_entity_poly.pdbx_strand_id
1 'polypeptide(L)'
;MICAIFRNMVDLYVEGRLTGFQAQWMERHAAACPACAAELAAWKRMSAGLREIPVPPVPPNLKEMLRGALKRKEPEETEPAEEALGVAFPGWSWEPSMALAAGLVALALSSSISAIGPGIPSQGYPDQTVYRAPRG
;
A
#
# COMPACT_ATOMS: atom_id res chain seq x y z
N MET A 1 -15.58 -14.71 19.73
CA MET A 1 -15.94 -14.76 18.31
C MET A 1 -15.76 -13.36 17.71
N ILE A 2 -14.61 -12.95 17.19
CA ILE A 2 -14.08 -13.29 15.85
C ILE A 2 -12.53 -13.38 15.88
N CYS A 3 -11.98 -14.53 16.27
CA CYS A 3 -10.52 -14.71 16.38
C CYS A 3 -9.83 -14.65 15.01
N ALA A 4 -10.54 -14.92 13.91
CA ALA A 4 -9.99 -14.85 12.56
C ALA A 4 -9.56 -13.42 12.18
N ILE A 5 -10.38 -12.41 12.51
CA ILE A 5 -10.05 -11.00 12.25
C ILE A 5 -8.84 -10.57 13.10
N PHE A 6 -8.76 -11.04 14.34
CA PHE A 6 -7.61 -10.78 15.21
C PHE A 6 -6.30 -11.28 14.58
N ARG A 7 -6.29 -12.54 14.10
CA ARG A 7 -5.12 -13.15 13.44
C ARG A 7 -4.66 -12.41 12.20
N ASN A 8 -5.58 -11.82 11.44
CA ASN A 8 -5.25 -11.07 10.23
C ASN A 8 -4.74 -9.64 10.51
N MET A 9 -4.78 -9.17 11.76
CA MET A 9 -4.40 -7.79 12.10
C MET A 9 -3.36 -7.71 13.24
N VAL A 10 -2.94 -8.84 13.81
CA VAL A 10 -2.07 -8.88 14.98
C VAL A 10 -0.66 -8.36 14.68
N ASP A 11 -0.15 -8.58 13.47
CA ASP A 11 1.09 -8.02 12.96
C ASP A 11 1.00 -6.48 12.88
N LEU A 12 -0.06 -5.97 12.25
CA LEU A 12 -0.32 -4.53 12.13
C LEU A 12 -0.49 -3.85 13.48
N TYR A 13 -1.12 -4.54 14.45
CA TYR A 13 -1.25 -4.05 15.82
C TYR A 13 0.13 -3.91 16.49
N VAL A 14 1.01 -4.92 16.36
CA VAL A 14 2.36 -4.90 16.96
C VAL A 14 3.27 -3.86 16.28
N GLU A 15 3.08 -3.60 15.00
CA GLU A 15 3.76 -2.53 14.26
C GLU A 15 3.18 -1.13 14.54
N GLY A 16 2.05 -1.02 15.26
CA GLY A 16 1.41 0.27 15.55
C GLY A 16 0.72 0.91 14.33
N ARG A 17 0.27 0.09 13.37
CA ARG A 17 -0.29 0.53 12.08
C ARG A 17 -1.81 0.50 12.01
N LEU A 18 -2.47 0.11 13.10
CA LEU A 18 -3.93 0.13 13.19
C LEU A 18 -4.45 1.50 13.63
N THR A 19 -5.65 1.85 13.18
CA THR A 19 -6.37 3.02 13.69
C THR A 19 -6.74 2.85 15.17
N GLY A 20 -7.00 3.95 15.89
CA GLY A 20 -7.30 3.89 17.33
C GLY A 20 -8.48 2.97 17.68
N PHE A 21 -9.54 2.97 16.87
CA PHE A 21 -10.69 2.09 17.06
C PHE A 21 -10.33 0.60 16.86
N GLN A 22 -9.54 0.29 15.83
CA GLN A 22 -9.07 -1.08 15.56
C GLN A 22 -8.16 -1.58 16.68
N ALA A 23 -7.23 -0.75 17.16
CA ALA A 23 -6.36 -1.09 18.29
C ALA A 23 -7.16 -1.36 19.57
N GLN A 24 -8.14 -0.51 19.89
CA GLN A 24 -9.02 -0.72 21.05
C GLN A 24 -9.84 -2.01 20.93
N TRP A 25 -10.32 -2.34 19.72
CA TRP A 25 -11.01 -3.61 19.48
C TRP A 25 -10.08 -4.81 19.71
N MET A 26 -8.84 -4.76 19.23
CA MET A 26 -7.84 -5.80 19.44
C MET A 26 -7.56 -6.02 20.94
N GLU A 27 -7.41 -4.94 21.71
CA GLU A 27 -7.18 -4.99 23.16
C GLU A 27 -8.37 -5.62 23.90
N ARG A 28 -9.59 -5.19 23.57
CA ARG A 28 -10.81 -5.78 24.14
C ARG A 28 -10.94 -7.26 23.81
N HIS A 29 -10.60 -7.66 22.58
CA HIS A 29 -10.66 -9.05 22.16
C HIS A 29 -9.61 -9.91 22.89
N ALA A 30 -8.37 -9.45 22.97
CA ALA A 30 -7.29 -10.14 23.68
C ALA A 30 -7.60 -10.28 25.18
N ALA A 31 -8.21 -9.28 25.81
CA ALA A 31 -8.64 -9.36 27.20
C ALA A 31 -9.72 -10.42 27.44
N ALA A 32 -10.59 -10.66 26.45
CA ALA A 32 -11.68 -11.63 26.55
C ALA A 32 -11.31 -13.04 26.03
N CYS A 33 -10.27 -13.18 25.22
CA CYS A 33 -9.88 -14.44 24.58
C CYS A 33 -8.44 -14.84 24.91
N PRO A 34 -8.22 -15.89 25.74
CA PRO A 34 -6.87 -16.28 26.17
C PRO A 34 -5.99 -16.77 25.02
N ALA A 35 -6.58 -17.41 23.99
CA ALA A 35 -5.84 -17.85 22.81
C ALA A 35 -5.25 -16.66 22.03
N CYS A 36 -6.05 -15.62 21.79
CA CYS A 36 -5.59 -14.41 21.10
C CYS A 36 -4.62 -13.58 21.96
N ALA A 37 -4.77 -13.60 23.29
CA ALA A 37 -3.78 -13.00 24.20
C ALA A 37 -2.41 -13.68 24.09
N ALA A 38 -2.37 -15.01 24.07
CA ALA A 38 -1.14 -15.78 23.90
C ALA A 38 -0.48 -15.51 22.54
N GLU A 39 -1.29 -15.45 21.48
CA GLU A 39 -0.82 -15.11 20.13
C GLU A 39 -0.24 -13.70 20.07
N LEU A 40 -0.91 -12.70 20.65
CA LEU A 40 -0.37 -11.34 20.73
C LEU A 40 0.96 -11.28 21.47
N ALA A 41 1.09 -12.02 22.57
CA ALA A 41 2.34 -12.10 23.32
C ALA A 41 3.46 -12.72 22.48
N ALA A 42 3.17 -13.73 21.66
CA ALA A 42 4.13 -14.34 20.74
C ALA A 42 4.60 -13.33 19.68
N TRP A 43 3.67 -12.61 19.04
CA TRP A 43 3.98 -11.57 18.06
C TRP A 43 4.82 -10.43 18.65
N LYS A 44 4.52 -9.98 19.88
CA LYS A 44 5.30 -8.95 20.57
C LYS A 44 6.74 -9.42 20.85
N ARG A 45 6.93 -10.64 21.33
CA ARG A 45 8.28 -11.20 21.58
C ARG A 45 9.08 -11.31 20.29
N MET A 46 8.47 -11.82 19.22
CA MET A 46 9.11 -11.94 17.92
C MET A 46 9.52 -10.57 17.36
N SER A 47 8.62 -9.58 17.37
CA SER A 47 8.92 -8.23 16.89
C SER A 47 10.02 -7.56 17.71
N ALA A 48 10.02 -7.74 19.04
CA ALA A 48 11.09 -7.23 19.90
C ALA A 48 12.45 -7.84 19.54
N GLY A 49 12.52 -9.17 19.39
CA GLY A 49 13.76 -9.85 19.00
C GLY A 49 14.29 -9.41 17.63
N LEU A 50 13.40 -9.11 16.67
CA LEU A 50 13.80 -8.57 15.37
C LEU A 50 14.37 -7.14 15.49
N ARG A 51 13.84 -6.31 16.40
CA ARG A 51 14.34 -4.95 16.64
C ARG A 51 15.70 -4.90 17.33
N GLU A 52 16.08 -5.96 18.03
CA GLU A 52 17.37 -6.09 18.70
C GLU A 52 18.50 -6.49 17.73
N ILE A 53 18.17 -6.90 16.50
CA ILE A 53 19.17 -7.25 15.49
C ILE A 53 19.99 -6.00 15.13
N PRO A 54 21.34 -6.05 15.24
CA PRO A 54 22.17 -4.90 14.92
C PRO A 54 22.03 -4.55 13.43
N VAL A 55 21.67 -3.29 13.17
CA VAL A 55 21.60 -2.76 11.81
C VAL A 55 23.03 -2.45 11.36
N PRO A 56 23.50 -2.99 10.23
CA PRO A 56 24.84 -2.68 9.73
C PRO A 56 24.94 -1.18 9.40
N PRO A 57 26.12 -0.57 9.59
CA PRO A 57 26.31 0.84 9.27
C PRO A 57 26.08 1.08 7.78
N VAL A 58 25.40 2.19 7.47
CA VAL A 58 25.16 2.61 6.10
C VAL A 58 26.49 2.98 5.45
N PRO A 59 26.85 2.42 4.28
CA PRO A 59 28.11 2.76 3.62
C PRO A 59 28.10 4.24 3.21
N PRO A 60 29.21 4.98 3.40
CA PRO A 60 29.26 6.43 3.21
C PRO A 60 28.96 6.86 1.77
N ASN A 61 29.20 5.98 0.80
CA ASN A 61 28.98 6.17 -0.62
C ASN A 61 27.68 5.53 -1.14
N LEU A 62 26.73 5.18 -0.26
CA LEU A 62 25.47 4.52 -0.66
C LEU A 62 24.74 5.31 -1.75
N LYS A 63 24.70 6.65 -1.63
CA LYS A 63 24.02 7.51 -2.60
C LYS A 63 24.66 7.42 -3.98
N GLU A 64 25.98 7.43 -4.05
CA GLU A 64 26.77 7.32 -5.27
C GLU A 64 26.63 5.93 -5.89
N MET A 65 26.65 4.88 -5.06
CA MET A 65 26.40 3.50 -5.49
C MET A 65 25.02 3.34 -6.13
N LEU A 66 23.97 3.88 -5.47
CA LEU A 66 22.61 3.85 -6.01
C LEU A 66 22.49 4.63 -7.32
N ARG A 67 23.06 5.84 -7.40
CA ARG A 67 23.09 6.63 -8.65
C ARG A 67 23.80 5.90 -9.78
N GLY A 68 24.94 5.25 -9.49
CA GLY A 68 25.67 4.45 -10.47
C GLY A 68 24.89 3.23 -10.94
N ALA A 69 24.18 2.55 -10.04
CA ALA A 69 23.36 1.39 -10.38
C ALA A 69 22.14 1.77 -11.23
N LEU A 70 21.48 2.90 -10.93
CA LEU A 70 20.34 3.40 -11.72
C LEU A 70 20.77 3.82 -13.13
N LYS A 71 21.89 4.55 -13.26
CA LYS A 71 22.44 4.94 -14.57
C LYS A 71 22.88 3.77 -15.44
N ARG A 72 23.24 2.62 -14.84
CA ARG A 72 23.58 1.39 -15.57
C ARG A 72 22.37 0.61 -16.06
N LYS A 73 21.16 0.92 -15.56
CA LYS A 73 19.90 0.33 -16.03
C LYS A 73 19.27 1.07 -17.21
N GLU A 74 19.81 2.21 -17.58
CA GLU A 74 19.58 2.82 -18.89
C GLU A 74 20.81 2.45 -19.73
N PRO A 75 20.77 1.49 -20.69
CA PRO A 75 19.76 1.36 -21.74
C PRO A 75 19.46 -0.08 -22.24
N GLU A 76 18.20 -0.49 -22.29
CA GLU A 76 17.73 -1.47 -23.29
C GLU A 76 16.26 -1.14 -23.57
N GLU A 77 16.04 -0.50 -24.72
CA GLU A 77 14.80 -0.53 -25.47
C GLU A 77 13.53 -0.20 -24.65
N THR A 78 13.31 1.09 -24.39
CA THR A 78 12.01 1.61 -24.79
C THR A 78 11.92 1.44 -26.30
N GLU A 79 11.54 0.23 -26.74
CA GLU A 79 10.79 0.06 -27.97
C GLU A 79 9.78 1.22 -28.00
N PRO A 80 9.75 2.04 -29.05
CA PRO A 80 8.67 3.01 -29.16
C PRO A 80 7.38 2.19 -29.10
N ALA A 81 6.60 2.38 -28.04
CA ALA A 81 5.25 1.85 -27.91
C ALA A 81 4.29 2.56 -28.90
N GLU A 82 4.78 2.84 -30.11
CA GLU A 82 4.15 3.59 -31.19
C GLU A 82 4.12 2.79 -32.49
N GLU A 83 4.55 1.52 -32.49
CA GLU A 83 4.18 0.60 -33.57
C GLU A 83 2.74 0.10 -33.38
N ALA A 84 1.83 0.98 -33.82
CA ALA A 84 0.73 0.61 -34.70
C ALA A 84 -0.31 -0.39 -34.17
N LEU A 85 -1.05 0.02 -33.12
CA LEU A 85 -2.50 -0.21 -33.17
C LEU A 85 -3.04 0.67 -34.29
N GLY A 86 -3.21 0.09 -35.48
CA GLY A 86 -3.68 0.72 -36.72
C GLY A 86 -5.12 1.24 -36.65
N VAL A 87 -5.41 2.13 -35.70
CA VAL A 87 -6.57 3.01 -35.74
C VAL A 87 -6.14 4.28 -36.45
N ALA A 88 -6.28 4.25 -37.77
CA ALA A 88 -6.44 5.49 -38.51
C ALA A 88 -7.64 6.21 -37.90
N PHE A 89 -7.44 7.38 -37.30
CA PHE A 89 -8.54 8.28 -36.97
C PHE A 89 -9.05 8.87 -38.28
N PRO A 90 -10.20 8.42 -38.83
CA PRO A 90 -10.76 9.09 -40.00
C PRO A 90 -11.15 10.51 -39.60
N GLY A 91 -10.96 11.43 -40.54
CA GLY A 91 -11.14 12.86 -40.38
C GLY A 91 -12.42 13.22 -39.63
N TRP A 92 -12.20 13.94 -38.54
CA TRP A 92 -13.14 14.66 -37.69
C TRP A 92 -14.28 15.33 -38.47
N SER A 93 -15.42 14.65 -38.61
CA SER A 93 -16.74 15.25 -38.84
C SER A 93 -17.78 14.52 -37.98
N TRP A 94 -18.09 15.10 -36.83
CA TRP A 94 -19.07 14.55 -35.88
C TRP A 94 -20.49 14.98 -36.28
N GLU A 95 -21.28 14.05 -36.79
CA GLU A 95 -22.71 14.01 -36.47
C GLU A 95 -22.90 12.86 -35.46
N PRO A 96 -22.79 13.13 -34.14
CA PRO A 96 -22.92 12.07 -33.15
C PRO A 96 -24.34 11.50 -33.21
N SER A 97 -24.46 10.21 -33.50
CA SER A 97 -25.72 9.50 -33.32
C SER A 97 -26.09 9.52 -31.83
N MET A 98 -27.37 9.77 -31.53
CA MET A 98 -27.89 9.87 -30.16
C MET A 98 -27.57 8.64 -29.28
N ALA A 99 -27.27 7.49 -29.89
CA ALA A 99 -26.92 6.26 -29.19
C ALA A 99 -25.56 6.32 -28.48
N LEU A 100 -24.55 7.00 -29.05
CA LEU A 100 -23.22 7.11 -28.43
C LEU A 100 -23.23 8.03 -27.20
N ALA A 101 -24.01 9.11 -27.25
CA ALA A 101 -24.20 10.00 -26.11
C ALA A 101 -24.86 9.28 -24.92
N ALA A 102 -25.88 8.46 -25.19
CA ALA A 102 -26.55 7.67 -24.16
C ALA A 102 -25.61 6.63 -23.51
N GLY A 103 -24.76 5.98 -24.32
CA GLY A 103 -23.78 5.02 -23.81
C GLY A 103 -22.77 5.63 -22.83
N LEU A 104 -22.21 6.80 -23.14
CA LEU A 104 -21.24 7.48 -22.27
C LEU A 104 -21.86 7.94 -20.94
N VAL A 105 -23.10 8.43 -20.97
CA VAL A 105 -23.83 8.83 -19.75
C VAL A 105 -24.10 7.64 -18.84
N ALA A 106 -24.53 6.49 -19.40
CA ALA A 106 -24.74 5.28 -18.61
C ALA A 106 -23.45 4.77 -17.95
N LEU A 107 -22.32 4.88 -18.65
CA LEU A 107 -21.02 4.45 -18.15
C LEU A 107 -20.50 5.37 -17.03
N ALA A 108 -20.72 6.69 -17.14
CA ALA A 108 -20.41 7.66 -16.10
C ALA A 108 -21.28 7.51 -14.84
N LEU A 109 -22.56 7.15 -15.01
CA LEU A 109 -23.46 6.85 -13.88
C LEU A 109 -23.07 5.54 -13.18
N SER A 110 -22.65 4.53 -13.93
CA SER A 110 -22.18 3.23 -13.40
C SER A 110 -20.90 3.37 -12.57
N SER A 111 -19.91 4.15 -13.05
CA SER A 111 -18.64 4.34 -12.33
C SER A 111 -18.81 5.08 -11.00
N SER A 112 -19.83 5.93 -10.89
CA SER A 112 -20.14 6.68 -9.66
C SER A 112 -20.63 5.78 -8.53
N ILE A 113 -21.21 4.61 -8.82
CA ILE A 113 -21.70 3.66 -7.82
C ILE A 113 -20.53 2.93 -7.12
N SER A 114 -19.38 2.79 -7.79
CA SER A 114 -18.19 2.15 -7.21
C SER A 114 -17.34 3.09 -6.35
N ALA A 115 -17.60 4.39 -6.37
CA ALA A 115 -16.90 5.38 -5.51
C ALA A 115 -17.42 5.39 -4.06
N ILE A 116 -18.51 4.68 -3.76
CA ILE A 116 -19.06 4.47 -2.41
C ILE A 116 -18.89 2.99 -2.00
N GLY A 117 -17.82 2.34 -2.44
CA GLY A 117 -17.33 1.11 -1.80
C GLY A 117 -16.54 1.46 -0.53
N PRO A 118 -16.46 0.56 0.48
CA PRO A 118 -15.58 0.78 1.62
C PRO A 118 -14.16 0.95 1.08
N GLY A 119 -13.66 2.19 1.11
CA GLY A 119 -12.38 2.54 0.51
C GLY A 119 -11.30 1.60 1.03
N ILE A 120 -10.52 1.04 0.11
CA ILE A 120 -9.24 0.42 0.45
C ILE A 120 -8.34 1.61 0.80
N PRO A 121 -7.99 1.85 2.07
CA PRO A 121 -7.06 2.93 2.38
C PRO A 121 -5.72 2.55 1.75
N SER A 122 -5.27 3.37 0.80
CA SER A 122 -3.90 3.35 0.33
C SER A 122 -2.98 3.43 1.55
N GLN A 123 -2.02 2.51 1.64
CA GLN A 123 -1.03 2.52 2.72
C GLN A 123 -0.22 3.80 2.64
N GLY A 124 -0.66 4.84 3.35
CA GLY A 124 0.19 5.95 3.72
C GLY A 124 1.21 5.42 4.72
N TYR A 125 2.44 5.19 4.26
CA TYR A 125 3.59 5.03 5.14
C TYR A 125 3.79 6.36 5.87
N PRO A 126 3.67 6.44 7.21
CA PRO A 126 3.99 7.67 7.92
C PRO A 126 5.51 7.90 7.85
N ASP A 127 5.90 8.81 6.98
CA ASP A 127 7.27 9.27 6.69
C ASP A 127 7.91 10.06 7.86
N GLN A 128 7.58 9.78 9.12
CA GLN A 128 7.97 10.61 10.26
C GLN A 128 8.56 9.89 11.48
N THR A 129 9.00 8.64 11.36
CA THR A 129 9.90 8.05 12.38
C THR A 129 11.33 7.92 11.86
N VAL A 130 11.80 8.99 11.25
CA VAL A 130 13.23 9.26 11.03
C VAL A 130 13.90 9.39 12.40
N TYR A 131 14.77 8.44 12.73
CA TYR A 131 15.96 8.60 13.57
C TYR A 131 15.88 9.65 14.70
N ARG A 132 15.30 9.28 15.85
CA ARG A 132 15.62 9.98 17.10
C ARG A 132 16.92 9.38 17.65
N ALA A 133 18.05 10.02 17.33
CA ALA A 133 19.33 9.72 17.96
C ALA A 133 19.21 9.87 19.50
N PRO A 134 19.86 9.00 20.29
CA PRO A 134 19.97 9.25 21.73
C PRO A 134 20.79 10.52 21.95
N ARG A 135 20.21 11.51 22.65
CA ARG A 135 21.00 12.54 23.31
C ARG A 135 21.57 11.91 24.59
N GLY A 136 22.88 12.03 24.76
CA GLY A 136 23.61 11.63 25.97
C GLY A 136 23.24 12.48 27.18
#